data_AF-A0A520LJH8-F1
#
_entry.id   AF-A0A520LJH8-F1
#
_cell.length_a   1.000
_cell.length_b   1.000
_cell.length_c   1.000
_cell.angle_alpha   90.00
_cell.angle_beta   90.00
_cell.angle_gamma   90.00
#
_symmetry.space_group_name_H-M   'P 1'
#
loop_
_entity.id
_entity.type
_entity.pdbx_description
1 polymer ?
#
loop_
_entity_poly.entity_id
_entity_poly.type
_entity_poly.pdbx_seq_one_letter_code
_entity_poly.pdbx_strand_id
1 'polypeptide(L)'
;MVSRENWDQCRHNIINCIKDYHRSHPDLPGADMDRLLVDLNKVPDKVLITTIVNELKDEKVLIQTNGYIGIPGFVPILLETESAAWQIVEQAMRAYHQQIPTFSNIQDDLSLEKMAVEVVLKKALKEGRVYKLGGNRVVLPDLLVQFADKIKQLVARKPRFLVSEVKSVLGLGRNSCIDLMEYFDQIGFTRRIGSERVINDSEVVNRYRKIK
;
A
#
# COMPACT_ATOMS: atom_id res chain seq x y z
N MET A 1 11.67 -47.06 -6.11
CA MET A 1 11.60 -46.07 -7.21
C MET A 1 10.15 -45.67 -7.36
N VAL A 2 9.81 -44.41 -7.12
CA VAL A 2 8.47 -43.88 -7.38
C VAL A 2 8.31 -43.73 -8.90
N SER A 3 7.20 -44.17 -9.49
CA SER A 3 6.95 -43.96 -10.91
C SER A 3 6.85 -42.45 -11.20
N ARG A 4 7.28 -42.00 -12.40
CA ARG A 4 7.12 -40.58 -12.79
C ARG A 4 5.67 -40.10 -12.66
N GLU A 5 4.72 -40.96 -13.02
CA GLU A 5 3.29 -40.72 -12.85
C GLU A 5 2.91 -40.39 -11.39
N ASN A 6 3.41 -41.18 -10.43
CA ASN A 6 3.13 -40.96 -9.01
C ASN A 6 3.81 -39.70 -8.46
N TRP A 7 4.96 -39.31 -9.03
CA TRP A 7 5.67 -38.09 -8.67
C TRP A 7 4.89 -36.84 -9.10
N ASP A 8 4.50 -36.77 -10.37
CA ASP A 8 3.75 -35.64 -10.92
C ASP A 8 2.37 -35.51 -10.27
N GLN A 9 1.73 -36.63 -9.93
CA GLN A 9 0.49 -36.63 -9.18
C GLN A 9 0.67 -36.07 -7.76
N CYS A 10 1.74 -36.45 -7.04
CA CYS A 10 2.05 -35.89 -5.73
C CYS A 10 2.33 -34.38 -5.80
N ARG A 11 3.09 -33.94 -6.81
CA ARG A 11 3.38 -32.52 -7.06
C ARG A 11 2.09 -31.72 -7.25
N HIS A 12 1.16 -32.20 -8.07
CA HIS A 12 -0.15 -31.57 -8.24
C HIS A 12 -0.97 -31.55 -6.95
N ASN A 13 -0.97 -32.64 -6.19
CA ASN A 13 -1.70 -32.73 -4.93
C ASN A 13 -1.18 -31.72 -3.89
N ILE A 14 0.14 -31.55 -3.78
CA ILE A 14 0.77 -30.56 -2.89
C ILE A 14 0.34 -29.14 -3.27
N ILE A 15 0.43 -28.77 -4.55
CA ILE A 15 0.06 -27.43 -5.02
C ILE A 15 -1.44 -27.18 -4.77
N ASN A 16 -2.29 -28.16 -5.08
CA ASN A 16 -3.74 -28.03 -4.84
C ASN A 16 -4.06 -27.93 -3.35
N CYS A 17 -3.39 -28.70 -2.50
CA CYS A 17 -3.53 -28.61 -1.05
C CYS A 17 -3.18 -27.20 -0.54
N ILE A 18 -2.09 -26.60 -1.02
CA ILE A 18 -1.71 -25.22 -0.64
C ILE A 18 -2.73 -24.21 -1.18
N LYS A 19 -3.26 -24.38 -2.41
CA LYS A 19 -4.33 -23.52 -2.94
C LYS A 19 -5.62 -23.62 -2.12
N ASP A 20 -6.00 -24.82 -1.72
CA ASP A 20 -7.18 -25.05 -0.89
C ASP A 20 -6.95 -24.52 0.53
N TYR A 21 -5.71 -24.61 1.03
CA TYR A 21 -5.31 -23.99 2.29
C TYR A 21 -5.44 -22.47 2.23
N HIS A 22 -4.94 -21.83 1.17
CA HIS A 22 -5.11 -20.39 0.94
C HIS A 22 -6.58 -19.98 0.80
N ARG A 23 -7.44 -20.85 0.23
CA ARG A 23 -8.88 -20.60 0.13
C ARG A 23 -9.58 -20.71 1.49
N SER A 24 -9.14 -21.63 2.34
CA SER A 24 -9.75 -21.89 3.65
C SER A 24 -9.18 -21.01 4.77
N HIS A 25 -7.95 -20.52 4.61
CA HIS A 25 -7.21 -19.67 5.56
C HIS A 25 -6.60 -18.48 4.80
N PRO A 26 -7.45 -17.59 4.25
CA PRO A 26 -6.97 -16.50 3.42
C PRO A 26 -6.09 -15.50 4.18
N ASP A 27 -6.16 -15.48 5.51
CA ASP A 27 -5.40 -14.67 6.46
C ASP A 27 -3.96 -15.15 6.70
N LEU A 28 -3.61 -16.35 6.26
CA LEU A 28 -2.28 -16.94 6.47
C LEU A 28 -1.46 -16.96 5.16
N PRO A 29 -0.15 -16.69 5.21
CA PRO A 29 0.71 -16.64 4.01
C PRO A 29 0.90 -18.01 3.33
N GLY A 30 0.50 -19.10 3.99
CA GLY A 30 0.64 -20.47 3.53
C GLY A 30 0.40 -21.46 4.65
N ALA A 31 0.62 -22.75 4.38
CA ALA A 31 0.56 -23.81 5.37
C ALA A 31 1.96 -24.09 5.94
N ASP A 32 2.07 -24.42 7.23
CA ASP A 32 3.31 -25.00 7.74
C ASP A 32 3.49 -26.46 7.25
N MET A 33 4.71 -26.98 7.39
CA MET A 33 5.05 -28.31 6.88
C MET A 33 4.29 -29.44 7.58
N ASP A 34 4.08 -29.35 8.90
CA ASP A 34 3.39 -30.40 9.65
C ASP A 34 1.90 -30.43 9.28
N ARG A 35 1.30 -29.26 9.08
CA ARG A 35 -0.08 -29.14 8.59
C ARG A 35 -0.24 -29.69 7.18
N LEU A 36 0.69 -29.37 6.27
CA LEU A 36 0.69 -29.89 4.90
C LEU A 36 0.74 -31.43 4.90
N LEU A 37 1.55 -32.03 5.77
CA LEU A 37 1.64 -33.49 5.92
C LEU A 37 0.32 -34.11 6.40
N VAL A 38 -0.37 -33.43 7.33
CA VAL A 38 -1.69 -33.87 7.84
C VAL A 38 -2.77 -33.78 6.76
N ASP A 39 -2.82 -32.69 6.00
CA ASP A 39 -3.86 -32.48 4.98
C ASP A 39 -3.64 -33.39 3.75
N LEU A 40 -2.39 -33.75 3.46
CA LEU A 40 -2.01 -34.71 2.42
C LEU A 40 -2.13 -36.18 2.87
N ASN A 41 -2.97 -36.49 3.87
CA ASN A 41 -3.17 -37.77 4.60
C ASN A 41 -3.36 -39.07 3.77
N LYS A 42 -3.13 -39.02 2.46
CA LYS A 42 -3.11 -40.13 1.49
C LYS A 42 -1.72 -40.44 0.93
N VAL A 43 -0.70 -39.61 1.17
CA VAL A 43 0.66 -39.82 0.66
C VAL A 43 1.51 -40.46 1.78
N PRO A 44 1.97 -41.72 1.62
CA PRO A 44 2.52 -42.50 2.73
C PRO A 44 3.97 -42.14 3.13
N ASP A 45 4.63 -41.18 2.46
CA ASP A 45 6.05 -40.91 2.68
C ASP A 45 6.36 -39.42 2.91
N LYS A 46 6.67 -39.08 4.17
CA LYS A 46 7.10 -37.75 4.60
C LYS A 46 8.37 -37.29 3.87
N VAL A 47 9.28 -38.21 3.56
CA VAL A 47 10.53 -37.91 2.85
C VAL A 47 10.22 -37.47 1.42
N LEU A 48 9.29 -38.17 0.76
CA LEU A 48 8.85 -37.83 -0.59
C LEU A 48 8.23 -36.43 -0.64
N ILE A 49 7.30 -36.11 0.27
CA ILE A 49 6.64 -34.79 0.30
C ILE A 49 7.66 -33.68 0.54
N THR A 50 8.54 -33.86 1.52
CA THR A 50 9.58 -32.85 1.85
C THR A 50 10.50 -32.60 0.65
N THR A 51 10.87 -33.65 -0.07
CA THR A 51 11.72 -33.55 -1.26
C THR A 51 11.02 -32.75 -2.37
N ILE A 52 9.77 -33.11 -2.70
CA ILE A 52 8.99 -32.40 -3.73
C ILE A 52 8.77 -30.93 -3.35
N VAL A 53 8.47 -30.64 -2.08
CA VAL A 53 8.30 -29.27 -1.59
C VAL A 53 9.60 -28.46 -1.75
N ASN A 54 10.76 -29.06 -1.47
CA ASN A 54 12.04 -28.38 -1.66
C ASN A 54 12.33 -28.11 -3.14
N GLU A 55 12.09 -29.08 -4.03
CA GLU A 55 12.21 -28.87 -5.48
C GLU A 55 11.28 -27.76 -5.98
N LEU A 56 10.01 -27.76 -5.54
CA LEU A 56 9.04 -26.72 -5.89
C LEU A 56 9.46 -25.32 -5.39
N LYS A 57 10.19 -25.24 -4.28
CA LYS A 57 10.77 -23.98 -3.79
C LYS A 57 11.96 -23.54 -4.64
N ASP A 58 12.83 -24.48 -5.03
CA ASP A 58 13.97 -24.20 -5.91
C ASP A 58 13.49 -23.73 -7.31
N GLU A 59 12.39 -24.31 -7.81
CA GLU A 59 11.68 -23.89 -9.03
C GLU A 59 10.91 -22.58 -8.87
N LYS A 60 10.81 -22.02 -7.66
CA LYS A 60 10.00 -20.83 -7.30
C LYS A 60 8.50 -21.00 -7.58
N VAL A 61 8.00 -22.22 -7.63
CA VAL A 61 6.56 -22.52 -7.69
C VAL A 61 5.93 -22.39 -6.30
N LEU A 62 6.71 -22.64 -5.24
CA LEU A 62 6.37 -22.37 -3.85
C LEU A 62 7.40 -21.41 -3.25
N ILE A 63 6.99 -20.67 -2.22
CA ILE A 63 7.88 -19.84 -1.40
C ILE A 63 7.75 -20.22 0.06
N GLN A 64 8.81 -19.98 0.82
CA GLN A 64 8.79 -20.12 2.27
C GLN A 64 9.00 -18.76 2.93
N THR A 65 8.04 -18.33 3.74
CA THR A 65 8.07 -17.05 4.46
C THR A 65 7.73 -17.31 5.92
N ASN A 66 8.65 -16.97 6.84
CA ASN A 66 8.47 -17.14 8.30
C ASN A 66 7.99 -18.55 8.71
N GLY A 67 8.47 -19.59 8.03
CA GLY A 67 8.11 -20.99 8.31
C GLY A 67 6.90 -21.51 7.55
N TYR A 68 6.11 -20.66 6.90
CA TYR A 68 4.96 -21.03 6.08
C TYR A 68 5.35 -21.29 4.62
N ILE A 69 4.72 -22.28 4.01
CA ILE A 69 4.88 -22.66 2.61
C ILE A 69 3.64 -22.20 1.85
N GLY A 70 3.84 -21.29 0.90
CA GLY A 70 2.76 -20.67 0.14
C GLY A 70 3.10 -20.54 -1.35
N ILE A 71 2.12 -20.07 -2.11
CA ILE A 71 2.29 -19.78 -3.54
C ILE A 71 2.83 -18.35 -3.71
N PRO A 72 3.89 -18.13 -4.52
CA PRO A 72 4.40 -16.81 -4.79
C PRO A 72 3.30 -15.89 -5.33
N GLY A 73 3.23 -14.67 -4.81
CA GLY A 73 2.21 -13.68 -5.17
C GLY A 73 0.88 -13.83 -4.45
N PHE A 74 0.70 -14.87 -3.61
CA PHE A 74 -0.42 -14.89 -2.67
C PHE A 74 -0.13 -13.93 -1.51
N VAL A 75 -1.03 -12.97 -1.30
CA VAL A 75 -0.95 -12.06 -0.16
C VAL A 75 -2.07 -12.39 0.80
N PRO A 76 -1.75 -12.79 2.05
CA PRO A 76 -2.77 -13.08 3.03
C PRO A 76 -3.69 -11.87 3.28
N ILE A 77 -4.98 -12.13 3.27
CA ILE A 77 -6.07 -11.26 3.67
C ILE A 77 -6.05 -11.15 5.21
N LEU A 78 -5.02 -10.53 5.76
CA LEU A 78 -5.13 -9.97 7.11
C LEU A 78 -5.86 -8.62 6.98
N LEU A 79 -7.16 -8.73 6.71
CA LEU A 79 -8.18 -7.67 6.72
C LEU A 79 -9.27 -8.01 7.73
N GLU A 80 -8.93 -8.42 8.95
CA GLU A 80 -9.97 -8.73 9.96
C GLU A 80 -10.80 -7.50 10.36
N THR A 81 -10.33 -6.29 10.04
CA THR A 81 -11.16 -5.08 10.04
C THR A 81 -10.73 -4.15 8.91
N GLU A 82 -11.69 -3.37 8.40
CA GLU A 82 -11.40 -2.21 7.54
C GLU A 82 -10.35 -1.27 8.17
N SER A 83 -10.30 -1.21 9.50
CA SER A 83 -9.29 -0.46 10.25
C SER A 83 -7.86 -1.01 10.04
N ALA A 84 -7.67 -2.34 10.05
CA ALA A 84 -6.36 -2.94 9.80
C ALA A 84 -5.87 -2.70 8.36
N ALA A 85 -6.79 -2.83 7.39
CA ALA A 85 -6.55 -2.47 5.99
C ALA A 85 -6.00 -1.05 5.84
N TRP A 86 -6.71 -0.13 6.50
CA TRP A 86 -6.39 1.27 6.48
C TRP A 86 -5.04 1.53 7.15
N GLN A 87 -4.73 0.88 8.27
CA GLN A 87 -3.44 1.04 8.96
C GLN A 87 -2.25 0.67 8.07
N ILE A 88 -2.35 -0.42 7.30
CA ILE A 88 -1.29 -0.83 6.37
C ILE A 88 -1.08 0.24 5.28
N VAL A 89 -2.17 0.70 4.65
CA VAL A 89 -2.13 1.73 3.62
C VAL A 89 -1.61 3.05 4.18
N GLU A 90 -2.07 3.45 5.37
CA GLU A 90 -1.61 4.66 6.06
C GLU A 90 -0.10 4.58 6.36
N GLN A 91 0.39 3.44 6.84
CA GLN A 91 1.80 3.25 7.14
C GLN A 91 2.66 3.32 5.88
N ALA A 92 2.21 2.72 4.77
CA ALA A 92 2.88 2.85 3.47
C ALA A 92 2.93 4.30 3.00
N MET A 93 1.82 5.06 3.14
CA MET A 93 1.81 6.49 2.83
C MET A 93 2.78 7.28 3.72
N ARG A 94 2.86 6.96 5.01
CA ARG A 94 3.78 7.63 5.96
C ARG A 94 5.25 7.38 5.64
N ALA A 95 5.60 6.25 5.04
CA ALA A 95 6.96 5.95 4.59
C ALA A 95 7.49 6.93 3.52
N TYR A 96 6.61 7.65 2.81
CA TYR A 96 7.02 8.70 1.86
C TYR A 96 7.49 10.00 2.54
N HIS A 97 7.36 10.11 3.87
CA HIS A 97 7.73 11.28 4.65
C HIS A 97 7.07 12.57 4.12
N GLN A 98 7.83 13.42 3.43
CA GLN A 98 7.37 14.69 2.85
C GLN A 98 7.00 14.58 1.37
N GLN A 99 7.15 13.40 0.75
CA GLN A 99 6.72 13.17 -0.62
C GLN A 99 5.25 12.77 -0.68
N ILE A 100 4.60 13.05 -1.81
CA ILE A 100 3.18 12.77 -2.03
C ILE A 100 3.06 11.62 -3.05
N PRO A 101 2.76 10.39 -2.60
CA PRO A 101 2.67 9.25 -3.50
C PRO A 101 1.44 9.33 -4.40
N THR A 102 1.50 8.62 -5.53
CA THR A 102 0.32 8.31 -6.34
C THR A 102 -0.38 7.04 -5.86
N PHE A 103 -1.63 6.84 -6.26
CA PHE A 103 -2.32 5.56 -6.07
C PHE A 103 -1.48 4.36 -6.53
N SER A 104 -0.83 4.48 -7.69
CA SER A 104 0.00 3.41 -8.25
C SER A 104 1.24 3.15 -7.41
N ASN A 105 1.89 4.20 -6.88
CA ASN A 105 3.04 4.01 -5.99
C ASN A 105 2.66 3.20 -4.73
N ILE A 106 1.51 3.51 -4.11
CA ILE A 106 1.02 2.79 -2.92
C ILE A 106 0.69 1.32 -3.27
N GLN A 107 0.10 1.08 -4.45
CA GLN A 107 -0.17 -0.29 -4.93
C GLN A 107 1.12 -1.09 -5.11
N ASP A 108 2.11 -0.49 -5.77
CA ASP A 108 3.38 -1.14 -6.08
C ASP A 108 4.16 -1.48 -4.78
N ASP A 109 4.20 -0.56 -3.81
CA ASP A 109 4.90 -0.76 -2.53
C ASP A 109 4.31 -1.89 -1.67
N LEU A 110 2.99 -2.04 -1.71
CA LEU A 110 2.31 -3.05 -0.89
C LEU A 110 2.32 -4.44 -1.52
N SER A 111 2.71 -4.57 -2.80
CA SER A 111 2.60 -5.82 -3.57
C SER A 111 1.21 -6.48 -3.48
N LEU A 112 0.18 -5.68 -3.17
CA LEU A 112 -1.20 -6.11 -3.00
C LEU A 112 -1.92 -6.11 -4.34
N GLU A 113 -3.00 -6.88 -4.43
CA GLU A 113 -3.89 -6.81 -5.58
C GLU A 113 -4.41 -5.36 -5.74
N LYS A 114 -4.25 -4.81 -6.95
CA LYS A 114 -4.61 -3.42 -7.26
C LYS A 114 -6.01 -3.05 -6.80
N MET A 115 -6.96 -3.98 -6.93
CA MET A 115 -8.35 -3.79 -6.51
C MET A 115 -8.50 -3.63 -4.99
N ALA A 116 -7.73 -4.35 -4.17
CA ALA A 116 -7.85 -4.29 -2.71
C ALA A 116 -7.42 -2.92 -2.16
N VAL A 117 -6.24 -2.42 -2.59
CA VAL A 117 -5.74 -1.08 -2.19
C VAL A 117 -6.67 0.03 -2.68
N GLU A 118 -7.20 -0.11 -3.89
CA GLU A 118 -8.12 0.87 -4.47
C GLU A 118 -9.43 0.96 -3.68
N VAL A 119 -9.99 -0.16 -3.23
CA VAL A 119 -11.19 -0.18 -2.37
C VAL A 119 -10.94 0.56 -1.05
N VAL A 120 -9.80 0.28 -0.40
CA VAL A 120 -9.42 0.93 0.88
C VAL A 120 -9.24 2.44 0.70
N LEU A 121 -8.48 2.86 -0.32
CA LEU A 121 -8.24 4.29 -0.59
C LEU A 121 -9.52 5.03 -1.00
N LYS A 122 -10.40 4.42 -1.81
CA LYS A 122 -11.71 5.01 -2.17
C LYS A 122 -12.57 5.23 -0.94
N LYS A 123 -12.58 4.30 0.00
CA LYS A 123 -13.31 4.45 1.27
C LYS A 123 -12.67 5.53 2.14
N ALA A 124 -11.34 5.52 2.29
CA ALA A 124 -10.60 6.54 3.03
C ALA A 124 -10.84 7.97 2.49
N LEU A 125 -10.98 8.14 1.17
CA LEU A 125 -11.37 9.40 0.55
C LEU A 125 -12.78 9.85 0.94
N LYS A 126 -13.75 8.94 0.95
CA LYS A 126 -15.14 9.23 1.36
C LYS A 126 -15.23 9.65 2.83
N GLU A 127 -14.38 9.06 3.67
CA GLU A 127 -14.35 9.32 5.12
C GLU A 127 -13.44 10.49 5.51
N GLY A 128 -12.77 11.15 4.55
CA GLY A 128 -11.84 12.24 4.83
C GLY A 128 -10.57 11.81 5.56
N ARG A 129 -10.22 10.52 5.54
CA ARG A 129 -8.94 10.00 6.07
C ARG A 129 -7.76 10.37 5.18
N VAL A 130 -8.02 10.62 3.90
CA VAL A 130 -7.05 11.10 2.90
C VAL A 130 -7.72 12.09 1.95
N TYR A 131 -6.90 12.85 1.23
CA TYR A 131 -7.35 13.77 0.18
C TYR A 131 -6.67 13.48 -1.14
N LYS A 132 -7.44 13.57 -2.23
CA LYS A 132 -6.94 13.40 -3.58
C LYS A 132 -6.51 14.74 -4.17
N LEU A 133 -5.32 14.76 -4.74
CA LEU A 133 -4.73 15.89 -5.45
C LEU A 133 -4.71 15.58 -6.97
N GLY A 134 -4.14 16.51 -7.76
CA GLY A 134 -3.79 16.27 -9.16
C GLY A 134 -2.88 15.05 -9.35
N GLY A 135 -2.82 14.54 -10.60
CA GLY A 135 -1.93 13.42 -10.93
C GLY A 135 -2.23 12.10 -10.21
N ASN A 136 -3.47 11.92 -9.73
CA ASN A 136 -3.88 10.76 -8.92
C ASN A 136 -3.03 10.59 -7.65
N ARG A 137 -2.59 11.71 -7.07
CA ARG A 137 -1.87 11.74 -5.80
C ARG A 137 -2.82 11.72 -4.62
N VAL A 138 -2.34 11.15 -3.52
CA VAL A 138 -3.10 11.04 -2.27
C VAL A 138 -2.24 11.57 -1.14
N VAL A 139 -2.84 12.40 -0.29
CA VAL A 139 -2.15 13.03 0.85
C VAL A 139 -2.92 12.80 2.13
N LEU A 140 -2.19 12.56 3.22
CA LEU A 140 -2.76 12.47 4.56
C LEU A 140 -3.10 13.88 5.10
N PRO A 141 -4.15 14.02 5.93
CA PRO A 141 -4.60 15.31 6.47
C PRO A 141 -3.50 16.05 7.25
N ASP A 142 -2.73 15.32 8.07
CA ASP A 142 -1.63 15.86 8.87
C ASP A 142 -0.49 16.40 8.01
N LEU A 143 -0.11 15.68 6.94
CA LEU A 143 0.90 16.14 6.00
C LEU A 143 0.42 17.38 5.22
N LEU A 144 -0.86 17.43 4.84
CA LEU A 144 -1.45 18.59 4.18
C LEU A 144 -1.40 19.84 5.08
N VAL A 145 -1.71 19.68 6.38
CA VAL A 145 -1.58 20.75 7.37
C VAL A 145 -0.12 21.20 7.52
N GLN A 146 0.83 20.26 7.59
CA GLN A 146 2.26 20.59 7.67
C GLN A 146 2.73 21.41 6.46
N PHE A 147 2.29 21.06 5.25
CA PHE A 147 2.62 21.85 4.06
C PHE A 147 2.02 23.26 4.13
N ALA A 148 0.76 23.37 4.54
CA ALA A 148 0.11 24.67 4.69
C ALA A 148 0.85 25.55 5.72
N ASP A 149 1.26 24.98 6.86
CA ASP A 149 1.99 25.71 7.90
C ASP A 149 3.37 26.18 7.42
N LYS A 150 4.10 25.36 6.66
CA LYS A 150 5.35 25.78 6.00
C LYS A 150 5.14 26.91 4.99
N ILE A 151 4.04 26.87 4.21
CA ILE A 151 3.69 27.95 3.28
C ILE A 151 3.37 29.23 4.07
N LYS A 152 2.61 29.16 5.17
CA LYS A 152 2.34 30.32 6.03
C LYS A 152 3.62 30.98 6.54
N GLN A 153 4.61 30.18 6.94
CA GLN A 153 5.93 30.68 7.36
C GLN A 153 6.69 31.38 6.23
N LEU A 154 6.58 30.88 4.99
CA LEU A 154 7.12 31.55 3.81
C LEU A 154 6.45 32.91 3.58
N VAL A 155 5.12 32.96 3.67
CA VAL A 155 4.33 34.20 3.42
C VAL A 155 4.61 35.29 4.45
N ALA A 156 4.92 34.92 5.70
CA ALA A 156 5.32 35.88 6.73
C ALA A 156 6.55 36.72 6.35
N ARG A 157 7.41 36.19 5.48
CA ARG A 157 8.60 36.90 4.95
C ARG A 157 8.35 37.51 3.58
N LYS A 158 7.52 36.86 2.76
CA LYS A 158 7.24 37.26 1.37
C LYS A 158 5.75 37.06 1.05
N PRO A 159 4.91 38.12 1.05
CA PRO A 159 3.46 38.00 0.91
C PRO A 159 2.97 37.30 -0.37
N ARG A 160 3.79 37.31 -1.44
CA ARG A 160 3.55 36.64 -2.70
C ARG A 160 4.66 35.65 -2.98
N PHE A 161 4.32 34.48 -3.51
CA PHE A 161 5.30 33.42 -3.75
C PHE A 161 5.06 32.69 -5.07
N LEU A 162 6.16 32.19 -5.65
CA LEU A 162 6.17 31.33 -6.81
C LEU A 162 6.08 29.86 -6.42
N VAL A 163 5.62 29.02 -7.34
CA VAL A 163 5.59 27.55 -7.14
C VAL A 163 7.00 26.99 -6.90
N SER A 164 8.03 27.57 -7.54
CA SER A 164 9.43 27.16 -7.34
C SER A 164 9.94 27.42 -5.92
N GLU A 165 9.46 28.48 -5.27
CA GLU A 165 9.81 28.82 -3.89
C GLU A 165 9.15 27.82 -2.93
N VAL A 166 7.86 27.54 -3.12
CA VAL A 166 7.15 26.49 -2.36
C VAL A 166 7.81 25.14 -2.53
N LYS A 167 8.16 24.76 -3.76
CA LYS A 167 8.88 23.52 -4.05
C LYS A 167 10.14 23.40 -3.20
N SER A 168 10.93 24.47 -3.13
CA SER A 168 12.19 24.51 -2.40
C SER A 168 11.97 24.41 -0.89
N VAL A 169 10.96 25.11 -0.35
CA VAL A 169 10.60 25.08 1.08
C VAL A 169 10.01 23.73 1.50
N LEU A 170 9.21 23.11 0.64
CA LEU A 170 8.55 21.84 0.95
C LEU A 170 9.40 20.61 0.60
N GLY A 171 10.47 20.77 -0.20
CA GLY A 171 11.28 19.65 -0.66
C GLY A 171 10.56 18.71 -1.64
N LEU A 172 9.54 19.20 -2.33
CA LEU A 172 8.71 18.41 -3.24
C LEU A 172 9.30 18.34 -4.66
N GLY A 173 8.98 17.27 -5.37
CA GLY A 173 9.13 17.20 -6.82
C GLY A 173 8.32 18.29 -7.55
N ARG A 174 8.70 18.61 -8.80
CA ARG A 174 8.01 19.64 -9.58
C ARG A 174 6.52 19.34 -9.76
N ASN A 175 6.20 18.11 -10.17
CA ASN A 175 4.83 17.71 -10.46
C ASN A 175 3.97 17.67 -9.18
N SER A 176 4.47 17.05 -8.10
CA SER A 176 3.75 17.01 -6.83
C SER A 176 3.55 18.39 -6.21
N CYS A 177 4.51 19.31 -6.36
CA CYS A 177 4.33 20.69 -5.92
C CYS A 177 3.23 21.41 -6.72
N ILE A 178 3.16 21.20 -8.04
CA ILE A 178 2.09 21.78 -8.86
C ILE A 178 0.73 21.21 -8.44
N ASP A 179 0.61 19.87 -8.35
CA ASP A 179 -0.62 19.19 -7.94
C ASP A 179 -1.12 19.69 -6.57
N LEU A 180 -0.20 19.89 -5.62
CA LEU A 180 -0.50 20.43 -4.30
C LEU A 180 -1.00 21.88 -4.36
N MET A 181 -0.33 22.74 -5.14
CA MET A 181 -0.73 24.14 -5.25
C MET A 181 -2.08 24.31 -5.95
N GLU A 182 -2.37 23.49 -6.95
CA GLU A 182 -3.68 23.48 -7.62
C GLU A 182 -4.79 23.05 -6.65
N TYR A 183 -4.54 22.04 -5.82
CA TYR A 183 -5.49 21.66 -4.79
C TYR A 183 -5.68 22.78 -3.75
N PHE A 184 -4.61 23.44 -3.32
CA PHE A 184 -4.71 24.58 -2.40
C PHE A 184 -5.48 25.76 -2.98
N ASP A 185 -5.37 26.01 -4.28
CA ASP A 185 -6.22 26.98 -4.98
C ASP A 185 -7.68 26.53 -4.98
N GLN A 186 -7.94 25.25 -5.30
CA GLN A 186 -9.28 24.68 -5.36
C GLN A 186 -10.03 24.77 -4.02
N ILE A 187 -9.34 24.51 -2.91
CA ILE A 187 -9.95 24.58 -1.58
C ILE A 187 -10.00 26.00 -1.00
N GLY A 188 -9.47 27.00 -1.70
CA GLY A 188 -9.46 28.41 -1.28
C GLY A 188 -8.36 28.79 -0.29
N PHE A 189 -7.39 27.91 -0.02
CA PHE A 189 -6.24 28.23 0.84
C PHE A 189 -5.34 29.27 0.18
N THR A 190 -5.05 29.08 -1.11
CA THR A 190 -4.29 30.04 -1.93
C THR A 190 -5.13 30.59 -3.07
N ARG A 191 -4.67 31.70 -3.64
CA ARG A 191 -5.21 32.26 -4.88
C ARG A 191 -4.06 32.61 -5.81
N ARG A 192 -4.17 32.19 -7.06
CA ARG A 192 -3.22 32.53 -8.12
C ARG A 192 -3.44 33.95 -8.65
N ILE A 193 -2.37 34.71 -8.76
CA ILE A 193 -2.30 36.06 -9.35
C ILE A 193 -1.15 36.06 -10.35
N GLY A 194 -1.47 35.86 -11.64
CA GLY A 194 -0.46 35.69 -12.68
C GLY A 194 0.41 34.44 -12.47
N SER A 195 1.72 34.64 -12.31
CA SER A 195 2.69 33.57 -12.02
C SER A 195 2.86 33.30 -10.51
N GLU A 196 2.37 34.19 -9.65
CA GLU A 196 2.49 34.11 -8.20
C GLU A 196 1.20 33.61 -7.54
N ARG A 197 1.30 33.32 -6.24
CA ARG A 197 0.17 33.03 -5.37
C ARG A 197 0.25 33.83 -4.08
N VAL A 198 -0.92 34.05 -3.49
CA VAL A 198 -1.11 34.61 -2.15
C VAL A 198 -1.94 33.65 -1.31
N ILE A 199 -1.81 33.73 0.01
CA ILE A 199 -2.78 33.10 0.91
C ILE A 199 -4.10 33.88 0.79
N ASN A 200 -5.18 33.14 0.57
CA ASN A 200 -6.53 33.69 0.50
C ASN A 200 -7.28 33.50 1.81
N ASP A 201 -7.25 32.28 2.37
CA ASP A 201 -7.82 31.95 3.67
C ASP A 201 -6.87 30.98 4.39
N SER A 202 -6.19 31.45 5.43
CA SER A 202 -5.24 30.63 6.20
C SER A 202 -5.92 29.56 7.06
N GLU A 203 -7.21 29.73 7.35
CA GLU A 203 -7.94 28.91 8.31
C GLU A 203 -8.65 27.73 7.63
N VAL A 204 -8.84 27.77 6.31
CA VAL A 204 -9.54 26.70 5.58
C VAL A 204 -8.89 25.32 5.75
N VAL A 205 -7.57 25.27 6.00
CA VAL A 205 -6.83 24.03 6.25
C VAL A 205 -7.02 23.49 7.66
N ASN A 206 -7.53 24.27 8.61
CA ASN A 206 -7.76 23.81 9.99
C ASN A 206 -8.86 22.74 10.06
N ARG A 207 -9.78 22.69 9.08
CA ARG A 207 -10.77 21.61 8.98
C ARG A 207 -10.15 20.21 8.83
N TYR A 208 -8.87 20.15 8.45
CA TYR A 208 -8.11 18.90 8.31
C TYR A 208 -7.35 18.51 9.58
N ARG A 209 -7.28 19.40 10.58
CA ARG A 209 -6.75 19.05 11.90
C ARG A 209 -7.82 18.21 12.58
N LYS A 210 -7.59 16.89 12.70
CA LYS A 210 -8.49 16.00 13.45
C LYS A 210 -8.77 16.63 14.83
N ILE A 211 -10.04 16.80 15.16
CA ILE A 211 -10.46 16.81 16.57
C ILE A 211 -10.09 15.41 17.06
N LYS A 212 -9.11 15.33 17.96
CA LYS A 212 -8.70 14.07 18.59
C LYS A 212 -9.88 13.39 19.28
#